data_AF-A0A3S0WIA2-F1
#
_entry.id   AF-A0A3S0WIA2-F1
#
_cell.length_a   1.000
_cell.length_b   1.000
_cell.length_c   1.000
_cell.angle_alpha   90.00
_cell.angle_beta   90.00
_cell.angle_gamma   90.00
#
_symmetry.space_group_name_H-M   'P 1'
#
loop_
_entity.id
_entity.type
_entity.pdbx_description
1 polymer ?
#
loop_
_entity_poly.entity_id
_entity_poly.type
_entity_poly.pdbx_seq_one_letter_code
_entity_poly.pdbx_strand_id
1 'polypeptide(L)' 'MLRHDRLRDQWMLMAPERLLVLDELALAVVRAGTGGDAVEIAIDRLAAEYDAPREEISADVLELLTDLRNKGYLVT' A
#
# COMPACT_ATOMS: atom_id res chain seq x y z
N MET A 1 10.52 -4.76 5.40
CA MET A 1 10.43 -3.94 6.63
C MET A 1 10.02 -2.52 6.27
N LEU A 2 9.01 -1.96 6.94
CA LEU A 2 8.56 -0.58 6.70
C LEU A 2 9.46 0.42 7.47
N ARG A 3 9.90 1.50 6.82
CA ARG A 3 10.77 2.54 7.41
C ARG A 3 10.31 3.93 7.02
N HIS A 4 10.34 4.89 7.95
CA HIS A 4 10.09 6.31 7.66
C HIS A 4 11.42 7.08 7.55
N ASP A 5 11.65 7.74 6.43
CA ASP A 5 12.72 8.72 6.24
C ASP A 5 12.18 10.10 6.67
N ARG A 6 12.58 10.54 7.88
CA ARG A 6 12.13 11.81 8.46
C ARG A 6 12.72 13.05 7.76
N LEU A 7 13.80 12.90 7.00
CA LEU A 7 14.41 14.03 6.28
C LEU A 7 13.63 14.36 5.02
N ARG A 8 13.01 13.34 4.40
CA ARG A 8 12.23 13.47 3.17
C ARG A 8 10.72 13.37 3.41
N ASP A 9 10.32 13.10 4.64
CA ASP A 9 8.97 12.76 5.06
C ASP A 9 8.31 11.68 4.19
N GLN A 10 9.05 10.60 3.95
CA GLN A 10 8.65 9.53 3.04
C GLN A 10 8.68 8.17 3.74
N TRP A 11 7.76 7.30 3.36
CA TRP A 11 7.74 5.92 3.82
C TRP A 11 8.37 4.99 2.80
N MET A 12 9.08 3.98 3.27
CA MET A 12 9.84 3.08 2.43
C MET A 12 9.59 1.63 2.84
N LEU A 13 9.30 0.77 1.87
CA LEU A 13 9.31 -0.67 2.04
C LEU A 13 10.69 -1.21 1.65
N MET A 14 11.41 -1.71 2.65
CA MET A 14 12.74 -2.32 2.51
C MET A 14 12.61 -3.82 2.22
N ALA A 15 13.16 -4.26 1.08
CA ALA A 15 13.42 -5.65 0.73
C ALA A 15 14.94 -5.91 0.71
N PRO A 16 15.41 -7.18 0.72
CA PRO A 16 16.83 -7.51 0.88
C PRO A 16 17.77 -6.83 -0.13
N GLU A 17 17.33 -6.69 -1.38
CA GLU A 17 18.12 -6.10 -2.47
C GLU A 17 17.47 -4.86 -3.10
N ARG A 18 16.30 -4.44 -2.60
CA ARG A 18 15.49 -3.38 -3.22
C ARG A 18 14.80 -2.53 -2.16
N LEU A 19 14.59 -1.25 -2.47
CA LEU A 19 13.75 -0.36 -1.67
C LEU A 19 12.63 0.19 -2.55
N LEU A 20 11.48 0.44 -1.96
CA LEU A 20 10.36 1.09 -2.62
C LEU A 20 9.90 2.26 -1.76
N VAL A 21 9.82 3.46 -2.34
CA VAL A 21 9.16 4.60 -1.68
C VAL A 21 7.66 4.43 -1.85
N LEU A 22 6.93 4.53 -0.75
CA LEU A 22 5.49 4.43 -0.69
C LEU A 22 4.91 5.84 -0.74
N ASP A 23 3.93 6.04 -1.62
CA ASP A 23 2.99 7.13 -1.49
C ASP A 23 2.01 6.88 -0.33
N GLU A 24 1.12 7.82 -0.07
CA GLU A 24 0.18 7.78 1.05
C GLU A 24 -0.78 6.58 0.95
N LEU A 25 -1.28 6.31 -0.26
CA LEU A 25 -2.15 5.17 -0.54
C LEU A 25 -1.44 3.84 -0.27
N ALA A 26 -0.23 3.68 -0.81
CA ALA A 26 0.56 2.48 -0.65
C ALA A 26 0.99 2.24 0.80
N LEU A 27 1.29 3.32 1.53
CA LEU A 27 1.54 3.25 2.95
C LEU A 27 0.31 2.78 3.73
N ALA A 28 -0.86 3.33 3.44
CA ALA A 28 -2.10 2.96 4.11
C ALA A 28 -2.45 1.48 3.89
N VAL A 29 -2.32 1.01 2.65
CA VAL A 29 -2.52 -0.41 2.29
C VAL A 29 -1.52 -1.32 3.01
N VAL A 30 -0.22 -0.98 2.98
CA VAL A 30 0.82 -1.77 3.68
C VAL A 30 0.60 -1.79 5.19
N ARG A 31 0.11 -0.70 5.78
CA ARG A 31 -0.21 -0.61 7.22
C ARG A 31 -1.45 -1.39 7.62
N ALA A 32 -2.45 -1.48 6.73
CA ALA A 32 -3.65 -2.29 6.97
C ALA A 32 -3.32 -3.79 7.04
N GLY A 33 -2.26 -4.22 6.35
CA GLY A 33 -1.78 -5.60 6.34
C GLY A 33 -2.15 -6.35 5.05
N THR A 34 -1.43 -7.43 4.76
CA THR A 34 -1.53 -8.19 3.51
C THR A 34 -2.39 -9.46 3.68
N GLY A 35 -3.66 -9.31 4.03
CA GLY A 35 -4.65 -10.39 4.11
C GLY A 35 -5.97 -9.98 3.48
N GLY A 36 -6.78 -10.94 3.00
CA GLY A 36 -8.03 -10.66 2.26
C GLY A 36 -8.95 -9.65 2.98
N ASP A 37 -9.23 -9.88 4.26
CA ASP A 37 -10.07 -8.97 5.06
C ASP A 37 -9.40 -7.60 5.30
N ALA A 38 -8.07 -7.55 5.36
CA ALA A 38 -7.32 -6.31 5.59
C ALA A 38 -7.37 -5.37 4.38
N VAL A 39 -7.38 -5.93 3.16
CA VAL A 39 -7.47 -5.14 1.92
C VAL A 39 -8.85 -4.50 1.79
N GLU A 40 -9.93 -5.24 2.03
CA GLU A 40 -11.29 -4.69 1.94
C GLU A 40 -11.53 -3.55 2.94
N ILE A 41 -11.03 -3.71 4.18
CA ILE A 41 -11.06 -2.69 5.23
C ILE A 41 -10.21 -1.47 4.85
N ALA A 42 -9.05 -1.67 4.22
CA ALA A 42 -8.22 -0.57 3.73
C ALA A 42 -8.96 0.25 2.67
N ILE A 43 -9.57 -0.43 1.69
CA ILE A 43 -10.35 0.21 0.64
C ILE A 43 -11.51 1.01 1.25
N ASP A 44 -12.23 0.47 2.25
CA ASP A 44 -13.35 1.18 2.89
C ASP A 44 -12.88 2.45 3.61
N ARG A 45 -11.76 2.35 4.32
CA ARG A 45 -11.17 3.49 5.03
C ARG A 45 -10.68 4.56 4.07
N LEU A 46 -10.00 4.17 3.01
CA LEU A 46 -9.45 5.08 2.01
C LEU A 46 -10.55 5.77 1.20
N ALA A 47 -11.62 5.04 0.84
CA ALA A 47 -12.79 5.64 0.20
C ALA A 47 -13.44 6.71 1.08
N ALA A 48 -13.56 6.46 2.39
CA ALA A 48 -14.08 7.45 3.34
C ALA A 48 -13.12 8.62 3.58
N GLU A 49 -11.82 8.37 3.64
CA GLU A 49 -10.79 9.39 3.92
C GLU A 49 -10.61 10.35 2.75
N TYR A 50 -10.64 9.84 1.52
CA TYR A 50 -10.49 10.64 0.31
C TYR A 50 -11.83 11.10 -0.30
N ASP A 51 -12.97 10.78 0.33
CA ASP A 51 -14.33 11.05 -0.19
C ASP A 51 -14.48 10.60 -1.65
N ALA A 52 -13.97 9.40 -1.95
CA ALA A 52 -13.85 8.85 -3.29
C ALA A 52 -14.66 7.56 -3.44
N PRO A 53 -15.15 7.22 -4.65
CA PRO A 53 -15.86 5.97 -4.87
C PRO A 53 -15.01 4.75 -4.49
N ARG A 54 -15.62 3.81 -3.74
CA ARG A 54 -14.97 2.55 -3.34
C ARG A 54 -14.35 1.82 -4.52
N GLU A 55 -15.04 1.84 -5.67
CA GLU A 55 -14.60 1.18 -6.90
C GLU A 55 -13.28 1.75 -7.44
N GLU A 56 -13.12 3.08 -7.43
CA GLU A 56 -11.88 3.75 -7.85
C GLU A 56 -10.72 3.41 -6.91
N ILE A 57 -10.94 3.56 -5.60
CA ILE A 57 -9.93 3.18 -4.59
C ILE A 57 -9.57 1.70 -4.69
N SER A 58 -10.54 0.82 -4.91
CA SER A 58 -10.30 -0.62 -5.03
C SER A 58 -9.42 -0.95 -6.24
N ALA A 59 -9.63 -0.28 -7.37
CA ALA A 59 -8.84 -0.47 -8.56
C ALA A 59 -7.38 -0.08 -8.32
N ASP A 60 -7.15 1.10 -7.71
CA ASP A 60 -5.82 1.60 -7.40
C ASP A 60 -5.09 0.70 -6.39
N VAL A 61 -5.78 0.25 -5.34
CA VAL A 61 -5.22 -0.66 -4.33
C VAL A 61 -4.84 -2.01 -4.97
N LEU A 62 -5.69 -2.58 -5.82
CA LEU A 62 -5.43 -3.86 -6.49
C LEU A 62 -4.30 -3.75 -7.52
N GLU A 63 -4.21 -2.63 -8.25
CA GLU A 63 -3.11 -2.34 -9.16
C GLU A 63 -1.79 -2.28 -8.39
N LEU A 64 -1.74 -1.51 -7.30
CA LEU A 64 -0.57 -1.41 -6.45
C LEU A 64 -0.12 -2.79 -5.93
N LEU A 65 -1.04 -3.58 -5.36
CA LEU A 65 -0.72 -4.91 -4.84
C LEU A 65 -0.19 -5.84 -5.93
N THR A 66 -0.77 -5.77 -7.13
CA THR A 66 -0.29 -6.51 -8.30
C THR A 66 1.12 -6.09 -8.69
N ASP A 67 1.40 -4.80 -8.67
CA ASP A 67 2.70 -4.23 -8.97
C ASP A 67 3.77 -4.64 -7.95
N LEU A 68 3.43 -4.63 -6.66
CA LEU A 68 4.30 -5.10 -5.59
C LEU A 68 4.63 -6.59 -5.74
N ARG A 69 3.65 -7.42 -6.09
CA ARG A 69 3.84 -8.84 -6.39
C ARG A 69 4.77 -9.03 -7.59
N ASN A 70 4.54 -8.32 -8.69
CA ASN A 70 5.36 -8.41 -9.90
C ASN A 70 6.82 -8.00 -9.65
N LYS A 71 7.04 -7.04 -8.74
CA LYS A 71 8.37 -6.57 -8.36
C LYS A 71 9.04 -7.46 -7.28
N GLY A 72 8.34 -8.47 -6.76
CA GLY A 72 8.85 -9.42 -5.76
C GLY A 72 8.81 -8.93 -4.32
N TYR A 73 8.03 -7.88 -4.01
CA TYR A 73 7.88 -7.36 -2.65
C TYR A 73 6.84 -8.12 -1.82
N LEU A 74 5.91 -8.84 -2.46
CA LEU A 74 4.90 -9.66 -1.82
C LEU A 74 5.08 -11.12 -2.25
N VAL A 75 4.99 -12.04 -1.28
CA VAL A 75 4.97 -13.49 -1.51
C VAL A 75 3.60 -14.03 -1.14
N THR A 76 3.08 -14.95 -1.95
CA THR A 76 1.77 -15.60 -1.76
C THR A 76 1.79 -16.55 -0.57
#